data_AF-A0A0F9DQK7-F1
#
_entry.id   AF-A0A0F9DQK7-F1
#
_cell.length_a   1.000
_cell.length_b   1.000
_cell.length_c   1.000
_cell.angle_alpha   90.00
_cell.angle_beta   90.00
_cell.angle_gamma   90.00
#
_symmetry.space_group_name_H-M   'P 1'
#
loop_
_entity.id
_entity.type
_entity.pdbx_description
1 polymer ?
#
loop_
_entity_poly.entity_id
_entity_poly.type
_entity_poly.pdbx_seq_one_letter_code
_entity_poly.pdbx_strand_id
1 'polypeptide(L)' 'MYELTKIPSCVEDNIIPACDLKVGELGEIVGLSYEGILLRTFEGIVSLTAPNHTWDKDCTLDVKKLTRGTIVQLKVTS' A
#
# COMPACT_ATOMS: atom_id res chain seq x y z
N MET A 1 5.09 -3.42 -16.17
CA MET A 1 4.87 -3.99 -14.81
C MET A 1 5.68 -3.13 -13.83
N TYR A 2 5.42 -3.12 -12.52
CA TYR A 2 6.18 -2.29 -11.56
C TYR A 2 6.93 -3.17 -10.57
N GLU A 3 8.26 -3.01 -10.50
CA GLU A 3 9.09 -3.56 -9.43
C GLU A 3 9.09 -2.57 -8.25
N LEU A 4 8.96 -3.10 -7.03
CA LEU A 4 8.89 -2.29 -5.82
C LEU A 4 10.07 -2.59 -4.90
N THR A 5 10.81 -1.55 -4.52
CA THR A 5 11.89 -1.65 -3.53
C THR A 5 11.56 -0.74 -2.35
N LYS A 6 11.59 -1.31 -1.15
CA LYS A 6 11.30 -0.63 0.12
C LYS A 6 12.58 -0.55 0.94
N ILE A 7 12.94 0.66 1.38
CA ILE A 7 14.00 0.84 2.38
C ILE A 7 13.29 1.05 3.73
N PRO A 8 13.32 0.05 4.64
CA PRO A 8 12.55 0.15 5.87
C PRO A 8 13.18 1.18 6.82
N SER A 9 12.40 2.21 7.16
CA SER A 9 12.58 2.96 8.41
C SER A 9 11.77 2.25 9.49
N CYS A 10 12.38 1.93 10.64
CA CYS A 10 11.78 1.38 11.87
C CYS A 10 10.35 0.83 11.70
N VAL A 11 10.25 -0.48 11.52
CA VAL A 11 8.99 -1.18 11.27
C VAL A 11 8.28 -1.40 12.60
N GLU A 12 7.21 -0.65 12.85
CA GLU A 12 6.17 -1.11 13.78
C GLU A 12 5.24 -2.04 13.00
N ASP A 13 5.01 -3.25 13.52
CA ASP A 13 4.07 -4.22 12.93
C ASP A 13 2.62 -3.78 13.23
N ASN A 14 2.21 -2.66 12.65
CA ASN A 14 0.83 -2.19 12.71
C ASN A 14 0.07 -2.69 11.49
N ILE A 15 -0.45 -3.92 11.59
CA ILE A 15 -1.42 -4.47 10.65
C ILE A 15 -2.78 -3.85 10.96
N ILE A 16 -3.38 -3.21 9.96
CA ILE A 16 -4.68 -2.56 10.04
C ILE A 16 -5.51 -2.89 8.79
N PRO A 17 -6.84 -2.78 8.85
CA PRO A 17 -7.66 -2.72 7.66
C PRO A 17 -7.23 -1.58 6.73
N ALA A 18 -7.26 -1.80 5.41
CA ALA A 18 -6.88 -0.81 4.42
C ALA A 18 -7.80 0.43 4.48
N CYS A 19 -9.05 0.27 4.88
CA CYS A 19 -10.00 1.37 5.09
C CYS A 19 -9.62 2.30 6.25
N ASP A 20 -8.79 1.85 7.20
CA ASP A 20 -8.31 2.64 8.34
C ASP A 20 -7.07 3.49 8.00
N LEU A 21 -6.49 3.34 6.81
CA LEU A 21 -5.48 4.26 6.32
C LEU A 21 -6.06 5.67 6.18
N LYS A 22 -5.30 6.69 6.60
CA LYS A 22 -5.67 8.08 6.32
C LYS A 22 -5.30 8.45 4.90
N VAL A 23 -6.01 9.41 4.31
CA VAL A 23 -5.70 9.93 2.96
C VAL A 23 -4.22 10.33 2.87
N GLY A 24 -3.52 9.82 1.87
CA GLY A 24 -2.09 10.01 1.67
C GLY A 24 -1.19 9.00 2.38
N GLU A 25 -1.74 8.15 3.26
CA GLU A 25 -0.97 7.06 3.89
C GLU A 25 -0.86 5.84 2.98
N LEU A 26 0.25 5.12 3.18
CA LEU A 26 0.59 3.92 2.44
C LEU A 26 0.51 2.69 3.34
N GLY A 27 0.06 1.57 2.79
CA GLY A 27 0.07 0.27 3.45
C GLY A 27 0.54 -0.82 2.50
N GLU A 28 1.34 -1.75 2.98
CA GLU A 28 1.76 -2.93 2.24
C GLU A 28 0.77 -4.07 2.50
N ILE A 29 0.26 -4.71 1.45
CA ILE A 29 -0.77 -5.74 1.60
C ILE A 29 -0.20 -6.94 2.35
N VAL A 30 -0.96 -7.44 3.31
CA VAL A 30 -0.64 -8.64 4.08
C VAL A 30 -1.47 -9.79 3.53
N GLY A 31 -0.83 -10.75 2.85
CA GLY A 31 -1.51 -11.92 2.31
C GLY A 31 -0.74 -12.60 1.18
N LEU A 32 -1.10 -13.86 0.89
CA LEU A 32 -0.40 -14.68 -0.11
C LEU A 32 -0.89 -14.45 -1.55
N SER A 33 -2.07 -13.86 -1.73
CA SER A 33 -2.74 -13.79 -3.04
C SER A 33 -2.48 -12.49 -3.79
N TYR A 34 -2.02 -11.43 -3.11
CA TYR A 34 -1.78 -10.14 -3.75
C TYR A 34 -0.69 -9.37 -3.02
N GLU A 35 0.44 -9.15 -3.69
CA GLU A 35 1.55 -8.34 -3.18
C GLU A 35 1.47 -6.94 -3.77
N GLY A 36 1.57 -5.91 -2.92
CA GLY A 36 1.55 -4.54 -3.39
C GLY A 36 1.51 -3.51 -2.27
N ILE A 37 1.74 -2.25 -2.66
CA ILE A 37 1.54 -1.10 -1.78
C ILE A 37 0.25 -0.41 -2.20
N LEU A 38 -0.61 -0.18 -1.22
CA LEU A 38 -1.83 0.58 -1.34
C LEU A 38 -1.63 2.02 -0.88
N LEU A 39 -2.27 2.94 -1.59
CA LEU A 39 -2.41 4.35 -1.23
C LEU A 39 -3.87 4.66 -0.95
N ARG A 40 -4.17 5.24 0.22
CA ARG A 40 -5.49 5.81 0.47
C ARG A 40 -5.63 7.16 -0.23
N THR A 41 -6.67 7.30 -1.05
CA THR A 41 -7.08 8.54 -1.70
C THR A 41 -8.39 9.05 -1.09
N PHE A 42 -8.89 10.20 -1.55
CA PHE A 42 -10.22 10.69 -1.16
C PHE A 42 -11.35 9.80 -1.68
N GLU A 43 -11.14 9.14 -2.82
CA GLU A 43 -12.14 8.33 -3.51
C GLU A 43 -12.13 6.86 -3.06
N GLY A 44 -10.99 6.36 -2.59
CA GLY A 44 -10.87 4.95 -2.21
C GLY A 44 -9.43 4.56 -1.96
N ILE A 45 -9.05 3.37 -2.43
CA ILE A 45 -7.72 2.80 -2.26
C ILE A 45 -7.18 2.40 -3.63
N VAL A 46 -5.92 2.76 -3.90
CA VAL A 46 -5.27 2.50 -5.19
C VAL A 46 -4.01 1.67 -4.98
N SER A 47 -3.80 0.64 -5.79
CA SER A 47 -2.53 -0.10 -5.81
C SER A 47 -1.46 0.68 -6.56
N LEU A 48 -0.31 0.94 -5.93
CA LEU A 48 0.84 1.55 -6.59
C LEU A 48 1.58 0.58 -7.51
N THR A 49 1.48 -0.73 -7.27
CA THR A 49 2.08 -1.76 -8.14
C THR A 49 1.20 -2.06 -9.35
N ALA A 50 -0.11 -1.78 -9.27
CA ALA A 50 -1.05 -1.88 -10.38
C ALA A 50 -2.07 -0.73 -10.30
N PRO A 51 -1.75 0.48 -10.79
CA PRO A 51 -2.60 1.67 -10.66
C PRO A 51 -4.02 1.54 -11.23
N ASN A 52 -4.22 0.60 -12.16
CA ASN A 52 -5.53 0.29 -12.72
C ASN A 52 -6.41 -0.57 -11.79
N HIS A 53 -5.84 -1.07 -10.69
CA HIS A 53 -6.54 -1.84 -9.68
C HIS A 53 -6.81 -0.94 -8.47
N THR A 54 -8.10 -0.65 -8.27
CA THR A 54 -8.60 0.20 -7.20
C THR A 54 -9.68 -0.51 -6.41
N TRP A 55 -9.81 -0.15 -5.14
CA TRP A 55 -10.88 -0.59 -4.26
C TRP A 55 -11.65 0.62 -3.74
N ASP A 56 -12.91 0.38 -3.42
CA ASP A 56 -13.77 1.38 -2.78
C ASP A 56 -13.31 1.67 -1.33
N LYS A 57 -13.95 2.67 -0.71
CA LYS A 57 -13.59 3.15 0.63
C LYS A 57 -13.71 2.07 1.72
N ASP A 58 -14.55 1.07 1.49
CA ASP A 58 -14.86 -0.04 2.41
C ASP A 58 -14.00 -1.30 2.15
N CYS A 59 -12.84 -1.14 1.51
CA CYS A 59 -11.90 -2.24 1.27
C CYS A 59 -11.52 -2.98 2.56
N THR A 60 -11.73 -4.29 2.58
CA THR A 60 -11.47 -5.17 3.74
C THR A 60 -10.11 -5.85 3.70
N LEU A 61 -9.17 -5.39 2.87
CA LEU A 61 -7.82 -5.95 2.82
C LEU A 61 -7.05 -5.56 4.08
N ASP A 62 -6.25 -6.48 4.60
CA ASP A 62 -5.30 -6.18 5.66
C ASP A 62 -4.00 -5.62 5.07
N VAL A 63 -3.53 -4.53 5.66
CA VAL A 63 -2.28 -3.88 5.26
C VAL A 63 -1.39 -3.62 6.46
N LYS A 64 -0.10 -3.79 6.26
CA LYS A 64 0.94 -3.31 7.15
C LYS A 64 1.21 -1.85 6.84
N LYS A 65 0.81 -0.96 7.74
CA LYS A 65 0.98 0.48 7.55
C LYS A 65 2.46 0.84 7.40
N LEU A 66 2.78 1.67 6.41
CA LEU A 66 4.14 2.15 6.21
C LEU A 66 4.41 3.37 7.09
N THR A 67 5.50 3.30 7.86
CA THR A 67 5.95 4.39 8.73
C THR A 67 6.27 5.63 7.89
N ARG A 68 5.91 6.82 8.40
CA ARG A 68 6.30 8.09 7.76
C ARG A 68 7.82 8.15 7.59
N GLY A 69 8.28 8.58 6.42
CA GLY A 69 9.70 8.56 6.06
C GLY A 69 10.15 7.29 5.33
N THR A 70 9.30 6.26 5.22
CA THR A 70 9.57 5.10 4.34
C THR A 70 9.71 5.57 2.91
N ILE A 71 10.84 5.22 2.27
CA ILE A 71 11.07 5.47 0.85
C ILE A 71 10.55 4.26 0.07
N VAL A 72 9.59 4.50 -0.82
CA VAL A 72 9.05 3.52 -1.76
C VAL A 72 9.58 3.84 -3.14
N GLN A 73 10.37 2.94 -3.72
CA GLN A 73 10.86 3.08 -5.09
C GLN A 73 10.03 2.20 -6.01
N LEU A 74 9.34 2.84 -6.97
CA LEU A 74 8.60 2.18 -8.05
C LEU A 74 9.46 2.21 -9.31
N LYS A 75 9.72 1.04 -9.90
CA LYS A 75 10.48 0.92 -11.14
C LYS A 75 9.60 0.30 -12.22
N VAL A 76 9.43 1.00 -13.33
CA VAL A 76 8.70 0.48 -14.49
C VAL A 76 9.57 -0.58 -15.16
N THR A 77 9.08 -1.82 -15.24
CA THR A 77 9.65 -2.87 -16.09
C THR A 77 8.90 -2.88 -17.42
N SER A 78 9.68 -2.68 -18.49
CA SER A 78 9.27 -2.78 -19.90
C SER A 78 9.26 -4.23 -20.36
#